data_AF-A0A816F5L7-F1
#
_entry.id   AF-A0A816F5L7-F1
#
_cell.length_a   1.000
_cell.length_b   1.000
_cell.length_c   1.000
_cell.angle_alpha   90.00
_cell.angle_beta   90.00
_cell.angle_gamma   90.00
#
_symmetry.space_group_name_H-M   'P 1'
#
loop_
_entity.id
_entity.type
_entity.pdbx_description
1 polymer ?
#
loop_
_entity_poly.entity_id
_entity_poly.type
_entity_poly.pdbx_seq_one_letter_code
_entity_poly.pdbx_strand_id
1 'polypeptide(L)'
;MWLHSNHQGRPGIFSSDEQNELLHQSRWQESVLGLCAIVLSSPYDIPIHIPRALMLLCEHSHDPNLIRKSIKNALSEFRRTHHDSWHEHREKFTEDQLVILADVLISPNYYA
;
A
#
# COMPACT_ATOMS: atom_id res chain seq x y z
N MET A 1 6.20 51.62 26.65
CA MET A 1 5.91 50.27 27.18
C MET A 1 4.80 49.67 26.33
N TRP A 2 5.16 49.00 25.23
CA TRP A 2 4.25 48.18 24.44
C TRP A 2 5.00 46.89 24.11
N LEU A 3 4.93 45.93 25.03
CA LEU A 3 5.40 44.57 24.84
C LEU A 3 4.19 43.72 24.52
N HIS A 4 3.95 43.44 23.24
CA HIS A 4 3.28 42.21 22.80
C HIS A 4 3.88 41.84 21.44
N SER A 5 5.02 41.14 21.50
CA SER A 5 5.58 40.46 20.34
C SER A 5 4.63 39.34 19.95
N ASN A 6 4.02 39.51 18.79
CA ASN A 6 3.19 38.54 18.12
C ASN A 6 4.09 37.38 17.67
N HIS A 7 3.99 36.21 18.32
CA HIS A 7 4.56 34.95 17.82
C HIS A 7 3.72 34.47 16.63
N GLN A 8 3.77 35.20 15.52
CA GLN A 8 3.43 34.64 14.22
C GLN A 8 4.71 33.95 13.73
N GLY A 9 4.78 32.63 13.94
CA GLY A 9 5.80 31.82 13.30
C GLY A 9 5.77 32.09 11.80
N ARG A 10 6.89 32.60 11.25
CA ARG A 10 7.11 32.67 9.81
C ARG A 10 6.73 31.30 9.20
N PRO A 11 6.16 31.24 7.99
CA PRO A 11 6.12 29.99 7.24
C PRO A 11 7.58 29.54 7.09
N GLY A 12 7.95 28.56 7.92
CA GLY A 12 9.31 28.06 8.01
C GLY A 12 9.64 27.43 6.68
N ILE A 13 10.66 27.95 6.00
CA ILE A 13 11.29 27.23 4.91
C ILE A 13 11.88 25.99 5.57
N PHE A 14 11.26 24.83 5.36
CA PHE A 14 11.76 23.54 5.80
C PHE A 14 13.25 23.42 5.44
N SER A 15 14.06 22.83 6.32
CA SER A 15 15.48 22.57 6.00
C SER A 15 15.58 21.70 4.74
N SER A 16 16.67 21.82 3.99
CA SER A 16 16.93 20.95 2.83
C SER A 16 16.83 19.46 3.17
N ASP A 17 17.24 19.08 4.38
CA ASP A 17 17.16 17.69 4.86
C ASP A 17 15.71 17.25 5.09
N GLU A 18 14.89 18.09 5.72
CA GLU A 18 13.47 17.80 5.98
C GLU A 18 12.67 17.77 4.66
N GLN A 19 13.01 18.65 3.71
CA GLN A 19 12.44 18.61 2.36
C GLN A 19 12.78 17.30 1.65
N ASN A 20 14.02 16.82 1.76
CA ASN A 20 14.42 15.54 1.17
C ASN A 20 13.66 14.37 1.81
N GLU A 21 13.54 14.34 3.14
CA GLU A 21 12.78 13.30 3.85
C GLU A 21 11.30 13.25 3.42
N LEU A 22 10.65 14.42 3.32
CA LEU A 22 9.26 14.52 2.86
C LEU A 22 9.11 14.07 1.40
N LEU A 23 10.05 14.45 0.53
CA LEU A 23 10.07 14.02 -0.87
C LEU A 23 10.26 12.51 -0.99
N HIS A 24 11.16 11.92 -0.19
CA HIS A 24 11.36 10.47 -0.15
C HIS A 24 10.08 9.74 0.30
N GLN A 25 9.39 10.26 1.31
CA GLN A 25 8.14 9.69 1.79
C GLN A 25 7.02 9.79 0.74
N SER A 26 6.85 10.94 0.09
CA SER A 26 5.83 11.13 -0.98
C SER A 26 6.07 10.19 -2.15
N ARG A 27 7.32 10.12 -2.64
CA ARG A 27 7.68 9.26 -3.79
C ARG A 27 7.45 7.78 -3.48
N TRP A 28 7.74 7.36 -2.25
CA TRP A 28 7.46 5.99 -1.82
C TRP A 28 5.94 5.72 -1.81
N GLN A 29 5.13 6.63 -1.25
CA GLN A 29 3.67 6.49 -1.23
C GLN A 29 3.09 6.36 -2.64
N GLU A 30 3.52 7.21 -3.57
CA GLU A 30 3.12 7.17 -4.99
C GLU A 30 3.48 5.83 -5.64
N SER A 31 4.65 5.28 -5.33
CA SER A 31 5.10 3.99 -5.85
C SER A 31 4.20 2.85 -5.36
N VAL A 32 3.83 2.85 -4.07
CA VAL A 32 2.91 1.86 -3.50
C VAL A 32 1.51 1.98 -4.09
N LEU A 33 1.01 3.20 -4.31
CA LEU A 33 -0.28 3.42 -4.99
C LEU A 33 -0.26 2.88 -6.42
N GLY A 34 0.85 3.06 -7.14
CA GLY A 34 1.04 2.46 -8.45
C GLY A 34 0.97 0.93 -8.41
N LEU A 35 1.61 0.29 -7.43
CA LEU A 35 1.52 -1.16 -7.24
C LEU A 35 0.09 -1.63 -6.93
N CYS A 36 -0.64 -0.89 -6.07
CA CYS A 36 -2.06 -1.15 -5.82
C CYS A 36 -2.88 -1.06 -7.12
N ALA A 37 -2.66 -0.03 -7.94
CA ALA A 37 -3.34 0.13 -9.21
C ALA A 37 -3.04 -1.01 -10.19
N ILE A 38 -1.79 -1.49 -10.23
CA ILE A 38 -1.41 -2.66 -11.04
C ILE A 38 -2.18 -3.90 -10.60
N VAL A 39 -2.20 -4.20 -9.29
CA VAL A 39 -2.93 -5.36 -8.75
C VAL A 39 -4.42 -5.29 -9.05
N LEU A 40 -5.00 -4.09 -9.07
CA LEU A 40 -6.42 -3.86 -9.35
C LEU A 40 -6.75 -3.71 -10.84
N SER A 41 -5.74 -3.61 -11.72
CA SER A 41 -5.95 -3.33 -13.15
C SER A 41 -6.63 -4.45 -13.92
N SER A 42 -6.51 -5.68 -13.42
CA SER A 42 -6.99 -6.90 -14.08
C SER A 42 -7.90 -7.67 -13.12
N PRO A 43 -9.17 -7.25 -12.96
CA PRO A 43 -10.12 -8.05 -12.20
C PRO A 43 -10.38 -9.36 -12.97
N TYR A 44 -10.50 -10.47 -12.25
CA TYR A 44 -10.81 -11.81 -12.80
C TYR A 44 -9.70 -12.47 -13.64
N ASP A 45 -8.49 -11.92 -13.68
CA ASP A 45 -7.35 -12.52 -14.37
C ASP A 45 -6.04 -12.26 -13.60
N ILE A 46 -5.09 -13.18 -13.73
CA ILE A 46 -3.76 -13.06 -13.11
C ILE A 46 -2.68 -13.06 -14.21
N PRO A 47 -2.43 -11.90 -14.85
CA PRO A 47 -1.26 -11.69 -15.69
C PRO A 47 0.05 -11.98 -14.94
N ILE A 48 1.11 -12.34 -15.69
CA ILE A 48 2.42 -12.76 -15.16
C ILE A 48 3.08 -11.76 -14.18
N HIS A 49 2.75 -10.47 -14.28
CA HIS A 49 3.32 -9.43 -13.42
C HIS A 49 2.55 -9.26 -12.09
N ILE A 50 1.29 -9.72 -12.01
CA ILE A 50 0.44 -9.57 -10.83
C ILE A 50 0.98 -10.32 -9.61
N PRO A 51 1.42 -11.59 -9.70
CA PRO A 51 1.97 -12.29 -8.54
C PRO A 51 3.14 -11.54 -7.90
N ARG A 52 4.04 -10.99 -8.72
CA ARG A 52 5.19 -10.23 -8.20
C ARG A 52 4.75 -8.91 -7.54
N ALA A 53 3.85 -8.16 -8.17
CA ALA A 53 3.33 -6.92 -7.61
C ALA A 53 2.59 -7.15 -6.28
N LEU A 54 1.79 -8.22 -6.22
CA LEU A 54 1.03 -8.60 -5.03
C LEU A 54 1.94 -8.98 -3.86
N MET A 55 3.03 -9.71 -4.11
CA MET A 55 4.01 -10.05 -3.07
C MET A 55 4.69 -8.82 -2.49
N LEU A 56 5.06 -7.85 -3.32
CA LEU A 56 5.63 -6.58 -2.85
C LEU A 56 4.63 -5.81 -1.96
N LEU A 57 3.34 -5.85 -2.29
CA LEU A 57 2.31 -5.24 -1.42
C LEU A 57 2.14 -5.99 -0.09
N CYS A 58 2.21 -7.33 -0.11
CA CYS A 58 2.14 -8.14 1.10
C CYS A 58 3.33 -7.89 2.06
N GLU A 59 4.54 -7.70 1.53
CA GLU A 59 5.72 -7.35 2.36
C GLU A 59 5.49 -6.05 3.15
N HIS A 60 4.79 -5.08 2.56
CA HIS A 60 4.53 -3.76 3.16
C HIS A 60 3.17 -3.66 3.87
N SER A 61 2.38 -4.75 3.95
CA SER A 61 1.02 -4.68 4.53
C SER A 61 1.03 -4.49 6.05
N HIS A 62 2.12 -4.85 6.71
CA HIS A 62 2.27 -4.78 8.16
C HIS A 62 2.80 -3.43 8.65
N ASP A 63 3.36 -2.60 7.77
CA ASP A 63 3.98 -1.33 8.14
C ASP A 63 2.95 -0.34 8.74
N PRO A 64 3.35 0.49 9.73
CA PRO A 64 2.49 1.50 10.36
C PRO A 64 2.23 2.75 9.49
N ASN A 65 2.58 2.69 8.20
CA ASN A 65 2.60 3.83 7.30
C ASN A 65 1.19 4.32 6.89
N LEU A 66 1.08 5.60 6.54
CA LEU A 66 -0.16 6.26 6.07
C LEU A 66 -0.85 5.51 4.92
N ILE A 67 -0.08 4.76 4.12
CA ILE A 67 -0.57 4.03 2.94
C ILE A 67 -1.19 2.67 3.26
N ARG A 68 -1.10 2.20 4.51
CA ARG A 68 -1.60 0.89 4.95
C ARG A 68 -3.05 0.67 4.55
N LYS A 69 -3.90 1.68 4.66
CA LYS A 69 -5.31 1.60 4.25
C LYS A 69 -5.44 1.29 2.76
N SER A 70 -4.66 1.95 1.91
CA SER A 70 -4.68 1.72 0.46
C SER A 70 -4.20 0.32 0.10
N ILE A 71 -3.16 -0.19 0.76
CA ILE A 71 -2.68 -1.58 0.57
C ILE A 71 -3.78 -2.57 0.97
N LYS A 72 -4.36 -2.41 2.16
CA LYS A 72 -5.43 -3.29 2.64
C LYS A 72 -6.65 -3.29 1.73
N ASN A 73 -7.07 -2.12 1.25
CA ASN A 73 -8.17 -2.00 0.31
C ASN A 73 -7.86 -2.74 -0.99
N ALA A 74 -6.66 -2.56 -1.55
CA ALA A 74 -6.25 -3.25 -2.77
C ALA A 74 -6.24 -4.78 -2.61
N LEU A 75 -5.71 -5.27 -1.49
CA LEU A 75 -5.67 -6.70 -1.16
C LEU A 75 -7.08 -7.29 -0.96
N SER A 76 -7.97 -6.55 -0.29
CA SER A 76 -9.37 -6.95 -0.10
C SER A 76 -10.13 -7.01 -1.43
N GLU A 77 -9.98 -6.00 -2.28
CA GLU A 77 -10.61 -5.96 -3.59
C GLU A 77 -10.06 -7.02 -4.55
N PHE A 78 -8.75 -7.30 -4.48
CA PHE A 78 -8.13 -8.41 -5.20
C PHE A 78 -8.77 -9.74 -4.78
N ARG A 79 -8.84 -10.02 -3.47
CA ARG A 79 -9.48 -11.23 -2.93
C ARG A 79 -10.94 -11.34 -3.39
N ARG A 80 -11.69 -10.24 -3.35
CA ARG A 80 -13.12 -10.20 -3.73
C ARG A 80 -13.32 -10.51 -5.21
N THR A 81 -12.51 -9.93 -6.09
CA THR A 81 -12.67 -10.09 -7.55
C THR A 81 -12.16 -11.43 -8.08
N HIS A 82 -11.26 -12.10 -7.36
CA HIS A 82 -10.66 -13.38 -7.78
C HIS A 82 -11.21 -14.59 -7.01
N HIS A 83 -12.20 -14.38 -6.13
CA HIS A 83 -12.75 -15.41 -5.25
C HIS A 83 -13.36 -16.59 -6.03
N ASP A 84 -14.22 -16.29 -7.02
CA ASP A 84 -15.01 -17.31 -7.71
C ASP A 84 -14.15 -18.24 -8.56
N SER A 85 -13.06 -17.71 -9.12
CA SER A 85 -12.11 -18.46 -9.95
C SER A 85 -10.79 -18.75 -9.20
N TRP A 86 -10.79 -18.71 -7.87
CA TRP A 86 -9.56 -18.83 -7.08
C TRP A 86 -8.83 -20.16 -7.30
N HIS A 87 -9.57 -21.25 -7.58
CA HIS A 87 -8.98 -22.55 -7.89
C HIS A 87 -8.03 -22.50 -9.10
N GLU A 88 -8.36 -21.71 -10.12
CA GLU A 88 -7.52 -21.54 -11.31
C GLU A 88 -6.43 -20.49 -11.07
N HIS A 89 -6.79 -19.37 -10.42
CA HIS A 89 -5.86 -18.28 -10.16
C HIS A 89 -4.69 -18.68 -9.26
N ARG A 90 -4.93 -19.54 -8.26
CA ARG A 90 -3.87 -20.02 -7.36
C ARG A 90 -2.76 -20.79 -8.07
N GLU A 91 -3.02 -21.37 -9.24
CA GLU A 91 -2.01 -22.07 -10.05
C GLU A 91 -0.96 -21.11 -10.65
N LYS A 92 -1.24 -19.80 -10.65
CA LYS A 92 -0.28 -18.77 -11.07
C LYS A 92 0.70 -18.36 -9.98
N PHE A 93 0.55 -18.91 -8.78
CA PHE A 93 1.38 -18.61 -7.62
C PHE A 93 2.18 -19.84 -7.20
N THR A 94 3.37 -19.60 -6.64
CA THR A 94 4.13 -20.65 -5.96
C THR A 94 3.52 -20.97 -4.60
N GLU A 95 3.85 -22.13 -4.02
CA GLU A 95 3.34 -22.55 -2.71
C GLU A 95 3.71 -21.54 -1.61
N ASP A 96 4.94 -21.03 -1.59
CA ASP A 96 5.39 -20.01 -0.63
C ASP A 96 4.57 -18.71 -0.74
N GLN A 97 4.27 -18.29 -1.97
CA GLN A 97 3.44 -17.11 -2.20
C GLN A 97 2.01 -17.31 -1.69
N LEU A 98 1.44 -18.51 -1.88
CA LEU A 98 0.10 -18.84 -1.38
C LEU A 98 0.05 -18.84 0.15
N VAL A 99 1.12 -19.26 0.83
CA VAL A 99 1.24 -19.18 2.29
C VAL A 99 1.21 -17.73 2.77
N ILE A 100 2.00 -16.86 2.13
CA ILE A 100 2.02 -15.41 2.44
C ILE A 100 0.63 -14.79 2.20
N LEU A 101 -0.02 -15.13 1.08
CA LEU A 101 -1.36 -14.63 0.79
C LEU A 101 -2.38 -15.10 1.81
N ALA A 102 -2.31 -16.35 2.26
CA ALA A 102 -3.20 -16.85 3.30
C ALA A 102 -3.04 -16.04 4.59
N ASP A 103 -1.81 -15.82 5.06
CA ASP A 103 -1.55 -15.05 6.28
C ASP A 103 -2.11 -13.61 6.21
N VAL A 104 -1.83 -12.92 5.10
CA VAL A 104 -2.21 -11.52 4.91
C VAL A 104 -3.71 -11.35 4.62
N LEU A 105 -4.30 -12.22 3.80
CA LEU A 105 -5.70 -12.10 3.37
C LEU A 105 -6.71 -12.72 4.36
N ILE A 106 -6.29 -13.65 5.23
CA ILE A 106 -7.17 -14.27 6.24
C ILE A 106 -7.28 -13.41 7.50
N SER A 107 -6.29 -12.53 7.77
CA SER A 107 -6.37 -11.57 8.86
C SER A 107 -7.69 -10.78 8.77
N PRO A 108 -8.56 -10.84 9.81
CA PRO A 108 -9.88 -10.23 9.78
C PRO A 108 -9.74 -8.71 9.77
N ASN A 109 -9.62 -8.14 8.58
CA ASN A 109 -9.68 -6.71 8.34
C ASN A 109 -11.09 -6.32 7.86
N TYR A 110 -12.11 -6.96 8.43
CA TYR A 110 -13.43 -6.37 8.54
C TYR A 110 -13.35 -5.34 9.67
N TYR A 111 -13.99 -4.17 9.51
CA TYR A 111 -14.03 -3.03 10.45
C TYR A 111 -12.89 -2.00 10.32
N ALA A 112 -12.92 -1.20 9.25
CA ALA A 112 -12.44 0.19 9.27
C ALA A 112 -13.29 1.05 8.33
#